data_AF-A0A5E5BSM6-F1
#
_entry.id   AF-A0A5E5BSM6-F1
#
_cell.length_a   1.000
_cell.length_b   1.000
_cell.length_c   1.000
_cell.angle_alpha   90.00
_cell.angle_beta   90.00
_cell.angle_gamma   90.00
#
_symmetry.space_group_name_H-M   'P 1'
#
loop_
_entity.id
_entity.type
_entity.pdbx_description
1 polymer ?
#
loop_
_entity_poly.entity_id
_entity_poly.type
_entity_poly.pdbx_seq_one_letter_code
_entity_poly.pdbx_strand_id
1 'polypeptide(L)'
;MPMTPRTPRALQALLSMRDRELETAQRDGRQLAEQHMRLARNVDQLTRLYRAVAIGGTRANAYSFQNRADYKCTLVGMIETQQAPMAQLARWQAAAAQAVRDAQRRREGVAALVARHEAAAKQAQRKREGQEQVAQALAVWQRSASACERNEEIAPGCRVDKARTAVALGRKTRLASRTPPESGASPCCK
;
A
#
# COMPACT_ATOMS: atom_id res chain seq x y z
N MET A 1 2.89 6.74 34.28
CA MET A 1 2.13 7.14 33.07
C MET A 1 2.91 6.69 31.84
N PRO A 2 2.51 5.61 31.15
CA PRO A 2 3.22 5.19 29.96
C PRO A 2 2.80 6.12 28.81
N MET A 3 3.70 6.99 28.39
CA MET A 3 3.59 7.74 27.15
C MET A 3 3.68 6.75 25.98
N THR A 4 2.55 6.15 25.59
CA THR A 4 2.46 5.49 24.29
C THR A 4 2.63 6.56 23.21
N PRO A 5 3.50 6.34 22.22
CA PRO A 5 3.78 7.36 21.23
C PRO A 5 2.49 7.63 20.43
N ARG A 6 2.00 8.88 20.50
CA ARG A 6 0.82 9.39 19.75
C ARG A 6 1.03 9.45 18.23
N THR A 7 2.20 9.03 17.73
CA THR A 7 2.64 9.14 16.34
C THR A 7 1.99 8.20 15.31
N PRO A 8 1.34 7.05 15.61
CA PRO A 8 0.72 6.23 14.56
C PRO A 8 -0.56 6.86 14.00
N ARG A 9 -1.39 7.50 14.84
CA ARG A 9 -2.67 8.09 14.38
C ARG A 9 -2.49 9.27 13.42
N ALA A 10 -1.51 10.14 13.69
CA ALA A 10 -1.25 11.30 12.84
C ALA A 10 -0.71 10.91 11.46
N LEU A 11 0.22 9.94 11.40
CA LEU A 11 0.76 9.42 10.15
C LEU A 11 -0.29 8.66 9.33
N GLN A 12 -1.16 7.92 10.00
CA GLN A 12 -2.26 7.20 9.37
C GLN A 12 -3.34 8.17 8.83
N ALA A 13 -3.60 9.27 9.55
CA ALA A 13 -4.44 10.36 9.05
C ALA A 13 -3.81 11.02 7.81
N LEU A 14 -2.50 11.31 7.83
CA LEU A 14 -1.78 11.84 6.66
C LEU A 14 -1.86 10.89 5.46
N LEU A 15 -1.68 9.58 5.66
CA LEU A 15 -1.89 8.59 4.60
C LEU A 15 -3.28 8.65 4.01
N SER A 16 -4.31 8.64 4.86
CA SER A 16 -5.69 8.70 4.40
C SER A 16 -6.00 9.96 3.61
N MET A 17 -5.38 11.11 3.95
CA MET A 17 -5.50 12.32 3.16
C MET A 17 -4.81 12.19 1.79
N ARG A 18 -3.61 11.57 1.74
CA ARG A 18 -2.90 11.36 0.46
C ARG A 18 -3.61 10.36 -0.44
N ASP A 19 -4.24 9.33 0.12
CA ASP A 19 -5.09 8.40 -0.63
C ASP A 19 -6.28 9.14 -1.26
N ARG A 20 -6.96 10.00 -0.49
CA ARG A 20 -8.05 10.84 -1.02
C ARG A 20 -7.59 11.79 -2.12
N GLU A 21 -6.43 12.44 -1.95
CA GLU A 21 -5.84 13.32 -2.98
C GLU A 21 -5.52 12.57 -4.28
N LEU A 22 -4.98 11.35 -4.17
CA LEU A 22 -4.73 10.49 -5.31
C LEU A 22 -6.04 10.12 -6.02
N GLU A 23 -7.07 9.76 -5.25
CA GLU A 23 -8.39 9.45 -5.81
C GLU A 23 -9.01 10.66 -6.53
N THR A 24 -8.92 11.88 -5.99
CA THR A 24 -9.39 13.08 -6.69
C THR A 24 -8.64 13.30 -7.99
N ALA A 25 -7.30 13.24 -7.98
CA ALA A 25 -6.51 13.40 -9.19
C ALA A 25 -6.86 12.35 -10.27
N GLN A 26 -7.13 11.11 -9.86
CA GLN A 26 -7.59 10.05 -10.78
C GLN A 26 -9.00 10.31 -11.31
N ARG A 27 -9.92 10.78 -10.47
CA ARG A 27 -11.29 11.15 -10.89
C ARG A 27 -11.25 12.27 -11.91
N ASP A 28 -10.45 13.31 -11.69
CA ASP A 28 -10.30 14.44 -12.60
C ASP A 28 -9.79 13.97 -13.98
N GLY A 29 -8.79 13.08 -13.98
CA GLY A 29 -8.30 12.46 -15.21
C GLY A 29 -9.36 11.66 -15.97
N ARG A 30 -10.22 10.91 -15.26
CA ARG A 30 -11.34 10.17 -15.86
C ARG A 30 -12.40 11.11 -16.44
N GLN A 31 -12.79 12.14 -15.69
CA GLN A 31 -13.75 13.14 -16.16
C GLN A 31 -13.27 13.82 -17.43
N LEU A 32 -11.97 14.14 -17.51
CA LEU A 32 -11.39 14.75 -18.70
C LEU A 32 -11.37 13.81 -19.91
N ALA A 33 -11.10 12.52 -19.69
CA ALA A 33 -11.21 11.50 -20.73
C ALA A 33 -12.66 11.32 -21.22
N GLU A 34 -13.64 11.33 -20.31
CA GLU A 34 -15.06 11.26 -20.66
C GLU A 34 -15.50 12.48 -21.47
N GLN A 35 -15.09 13.69 -21.07
CA GLN A 35 -15.36 14.93 -21.81
C GLN A 35 -14.78 14.87 -23.22
N HIS A 36 -13.55 14.38 -23.37
CA HIS A 36 -12.93 14.18 -24.69
C HIS A 36 -13.76 13.23 -25.56
N MET A 37 -14.17 12.08 -25.03
CA MET A 37 -14.98 11.13 -25.78
C MET A 37 -16.31 11.73 -26.23
N ARG A 38 -16.96 12.54 -25.38
CA ARG A 38 -18.22 13.23 -25.72
C ARG A 38 -18.00 14.24 -26.84
N LEU A 39 -16.97 15.09 -26.74
CA LEU A 39 -16.64 16.07 -27.77
C LEU A 39 -16.29 15.39 -29.11
N ALA A 40 -15.47 14.35 -29.08
CA ALA A 40 -15.09 13.59 -30.28
C ALA A 40 -16.32 12.96 -30.97
N ARG A 41 -17.27 12.40 -30.20
CA ARG A 41 -18.52 11.87 -30.74
C ARG A 41 -19.37 12.95 -31.39
N ASN A 42 -19.49 14.11 -30.74
CA ASN A 42 -20.29 15.21 -31.29
C ASN A 42 -19.67 15.75 -32.59
N VAL A 43 -18.35 15.92 -32.64
CA VAL A 43 -17.64 16.35 -33.85
C VAL A 43 -17.83 15.32 -34.98
N ASP A 44 -17.74 14.02 -34.68
CA ASP A 44 -17.99 12.96 -35.69
C ASP A 44 -19.44 13.01 -36.21
N GLN A 45 -20.43 13.16 -35.33
CA GLN A 45 -21.83 13.30 -35.73
C GLN A 45 -22.07 14.52 -36.62
N LEU A 46 -21.55 15.69 -36.23
CA LEU A 46 -21.67 16.92 -37.02
C LEU A 46 -20.95 16.80 -38.37
N THR A 47 -19.79 16.14 -38.39
CA THR A 47 -19.03 15.89 -39.63
C THR A 47 -19.79 14.94 -40.57
N ARG A 48 -20.45 13.91 -40.02
CA ARG A 48 -21.32 13.02 -40.81
C ARG A 48 -22.52 13.77 -41.39
N LEU A 49 -23.17 14.63 -40.60
CA LEU A 49 -24.27 15.48 -41.08
C LEU A 49 -23.78 16.41 -42.20
N TYR A 50 -22.64 17.08 -42.01
CA TYR A 50 -22.06 17.95 -43.03
C TYR A 50 -21.81 17.22 -44.36
N ARG A 51 -21.27 15.99 -44.31
CA ARG A 51 -21.04 15.15 -45.50
C ARG A 51 -22.33 14.63 -46.13
N ALA A 52 -23.33 14.30 -45.31
CA ALA A 52 -24.63 13.79 -45.77
C ALA A 52 -25.45 14.84 -46.52
N VAL A 53 -25.20 16.12 -46.30
CA VAL A 53 -25.76 17.23 -47.08
C VAL A 53 -25.11 17.25 -48.48
N ALA A 54 -25.52 16.31 -49.34
CA ALA A 54 -25.01 16.13 -50.70
C ALA A 54 -25.78 16.95 -51.74
N ILE A 55 -25.07 17.45 -52.77
CA ILE A 55 -25.67 18.10 -53.96
C ILE A 55 -26.27 17.00 -54.85
N GLY A 56 -27.44 16.47 -54.48
CA GLY A 56 -28.14 15.45 -55.26
C GLY A 56 -29.56 15.89 -55.57
N GLY A 57 -29.76 16.44 -56.76
CA GLY A 57 -31.09 16.82 -57.28
C GLY A 57 -31.00 17.87 -58.38
N THR A 58 -31.23 17.46 -59.63
CA THR A 58 -31.10 18.28 -60.85
C THR A 58 -32.19 19.36 -61.02
N ARG A 59 -33.05 19.60 -60.01
CA ARG A 59 -34.07 20.66 -60.01
C ARG A 59 -34.32 21.25 -58.60
N ALA A 60 -33.27 21.67 -57.93
CA ALA A 60 -33.41 22.38 -56.65
C ALA A 60 -33.58 23.90 -56.91
N ASN A 61 -34.52 24.55 -56.23
CA ASN A 61 -34.80 25.98 -56.41
C ASN A 61 -33.70 26.84 -55.74
N ALA A 62 -33.45 28.09 -56.16
CA ALA A 62 -32.35 28.92 -55.61
C ALA A 62 -32.38 29.03 -54.06
N TYR A 63 -33.56 29.17 -53.48
CA TYR A 63 -33.77 29.17 -52.01
C TYR A 63 -33.32 27.87 -51.32
N SER A 64 -33.43 26.72 -51.98
CA SER A 64 -32.97 25.44 -51.42
C SER A 64 -31.45 25.31 -51.41
N PHE A 65 -30.76 25.97 -52.36
CA PHE A 65 -29.31 26.08 -52.34
C PHE A 65 -28.82 27.03 -51.25
N GLN A 66 -29.48 28.19 -51.08
CA GLN A 66 -29.17 29.17 -50.03
C GLN A 66 -29.33 28.54 -48.63
N ASN A 67 -30.50 27.97 -48.32
CA ASN A 67 -30.75 27.32 -47.02
C ASN A 67 -29.76 26.18 -46.74
N ARG A 68 -29.34 25.45 -47.78
CA ARG A 68 -28.34 24.39 -47.67
C ARG A 68 -26.94 24.93 -47.39
N ALA A 69 -26.55 26.02 -48.05
CA ALA A 69 -25.28 26.69 -47.80
C ALA A 69 -25.23 27.23 -46.36
N ASP A 70 -26.29 27.91 -45.92
CA ASP A 70 -26.42 28.44 -44.57
C ASP A 70 -26.39 27.33 -43.51
N TYR A 71 -27.06 26.21 -43.78
CA TYR A 71 -27.00 25.03 -42.92
C TYR A 71 -25.59 24.43 -42.83
N LYS A 72 -24.88 24.31 -43.95
CA LYS A 72 -23.48 23.84 -43.97
C LYS A 72 -22.55 24.79 -43.21
N CYS A 73 -22.71 26.11 -43.39
CA CYS A 73 -21.96 27.11 -42.65
C CYS A 73 -22.21 26.99 -41.15
N THR A 74 -23.46 26.77 -40.75
CA THR A 74 -23.83 26.56 -39.34
C THR A 74 -23.18 25.29 -38.78
N LEU A 75 -23.22 24.18 -39.52
CA LEU A 75 -22.55 22.93 -39.12
C LEU A 75 -21.03 23.11 -38.97
N VAL A 76 -20.38 23.86 -39.87
CA VAL A 76 -18.95 24.18 -39.76
C VAL A 76 -18.67 24.98 -38.48
N GLY A 77 -19.47 26.03 -38.20
CA GLY A 77 -19.32 26.79 -36.96
C GLY A 77 -19.52 25.93 -35.70
N MET A 78 -20.47 25.00 -35.72
CA MET A 78 -20.67 24.04 -34.62
C MET A 78 -19.49 23.04 -34.48
N ILE A 79 -18.87 22.63 -35.58
CA ILE A 79 -17.67 21.76 -35.54
C ILE A 79 -16.49 22.53 -34.97
N GLU A 80 -16.23 23.75 -35.43
CA GLU A 80 -15.11 24.58 -34.99
C GLU A 80 -15.20 24.91 -33.50
N THR A 81 -16.39 25.29 -33.01
CA THR A 81 -16.63 25.55 -31.58
C THR A 81 -16.35 24.34 -30.70
N GLN A 82 -16.61 23.12 -31.18
CA GLN A 82 -16.32 21.88 -30.45
C GLN A 82 -14.87 21.40 -30.60
N GLN A 83 -14.18 21.75 -31.69
CA GLN A 83 -12.77 21.41 -31.89
C GLN A 83 -11.82 22.31 -31.08
N ALA A 84 -12.17 23.58 -30.86
CA ALA A 84 -11.38 24.52 -30.06
C ALA A 84 -10.96 23.96 -28.68
N PRO A 85 -11.86 23.37 -27.86
CA PRO A 85 -11.46 22.76 -26.59
C PRO A 85 -10.63 21.47 -26.78
N MET A 86 -10.83 20.71 -27.87
CA MET A 86 -10.04 19.50 -28.12
C MET A 86 -8.56 19.80 -28.39
N ALA A 87 -8.25 20.95 -29.02
CA ALA A 87 -6.86 21.36 -29.26
C ALA A 87 -6.07 21.58 -27.96
N GLN A 88 -6.74 22.03 -26.89
CA GLN A 88 -6.13 22.20 -25.57
C GLN A 88 -6.13 20.92 -24.74
N LEU A 89 -6.97 19.95 -25.11
CA LEU A 89 -7.25 18.76 -24.29
C LEU A 89 -6.02 17.88 -24.06
N ALA A 90 -5.12 17.77 -25.03
CA ALA A 90 -3.86 17.05 -24.86
C ALA A 90 -2.99 17.65 -23.73
N ARG A 91 -2.99 18.99 -23.58
CA ARG A 91 -2.26 19.67 -22.49
C ARG A 91 -2.89 19.36 -21.14
N TRP A 92 -4.22 19.39 -21.07
CA TRP A 92 -4.95 19.06 -19.85
C TRP A 92 -4.78 17.58 -19.45
N GLN A 93 -4.77 16.65 -20.42
CA GLN A 93 -4.48 15.23 -20.18
C GLN A 93 -3.07 15.03 -19.64
N ALA A 94 -2.07 15.71 -20.22
CA ALA A 94 -0.69 15.65 -19.75
C ALA A 94 -0.57 16.19 -18.31
N ALA A 95 -1.23 17.32 -18.02
CA ALA A 95 -1.28 17.92 -16.69
C ALA A 95 -1.96 16.99 -15.67
N ALA A 96 -3.10 16.38 -16.02
CA ALA A 96 -3.81 15.43 -15.16
C ALA A 96 -2.97 14.17 -14.89
N ALA A 97 -2.33 13.60 -15.91
CA ALA A 97 -1.43 12.46 -15.75
C ALA A 97 -0.23 12.81 -14.85
N GLN A 98 0.30 14.02 -14.98
CA GLN A 98 1.37 14.49 -14.11
C GLN A 98 0.91 14.66 -12.66
N ALA A 99 -0.28 15.25 -12.44
CA ALA A 99 -0.87 15.40 -11.12
C ALA A 99 -1.08 14.05 -10.42
N VAL A 100 -1.53 13.01 -11.15
CA VAL A 100 -1.66 11.65 -10.62
C VAL A 100 -0.29 11.09 -10.20
N ARG A 101 0.74 11.24 -11.04
CA ARG A 101 2.11 10.80 -10.69
C ARG A 101 2.68 11.54 -9.49
N ASP A 102 2.40 12.83 -9.35
CA ASP A 102 2.85 13.62 -8.21
C ASP A 102 2.11 13.23 -6.92
N ALA A 103 0.79 13.02 -6.98
CA ALA A 103 -0.01 12.53 -5.86
C ALA A 103 0.45 11.14 -5.40
N GLN A 104 0.71 10.24 -6.35
CA GLN A 104 1.22 8.90 -6.09
C GLN A 104 2.57 8.94 -5.36
N ARG A 105 3.52 9.74 -5.85
CA ARG A 105 4.84 9.91 -5.21
C ARG A 105 4.73 10.44 -3.78
N ARG A 106 3.83 11.41 -3.53
CA ARG A 106 3.58 11.94 -2.18
C ARG A 106 3.01 10.88 -1.25
N ARG A 107 2.04 10.09 -1.73
CA ARG A 107 1.46 8.96 -0.99
C ARG A 107 2.53 7.92 -0.64
N GLU A 108 3.36 7.53 -1.59
CA GLU A 108 4.45 6.58 -1.38
C GLU A 108 5.48 7.08 -0.36
N GLY A 109 5.82 8.37 -0.40
CA GLY A 109 6.69 9.00 0.60
C GLY A 109 6.13 8.88 2.03
N VAL A 110 4.84 9.15 2.21
CA VAL A 110 4.20 9.00 3.52
C VAL A 110 4.09 7.53 3.93
N ALA A 111 3.80 6.62 3.00
CA ALA A 111 3.71 5.18 3.27
C ALA A 111 5.05 4.60 3.74
N ALA A 112 6.15 5.04 3.13
CA ALA A 112 7.50 4.68 3.56
C ALA A 112 7.80 5.17 4.99
N LEU A 113 7.37 6.39 5.33
CA LEU A 113 7.52 6.92 6.70
C LEU A 113 6.72 6.09 7.71
N VAL A 114 5.47 5.74 7.39
CA VAL A 114 4.62 4.90 8.26
C VAL A 114 5.27 3.54 8.49
N ALA A 115 5.73 2.88 7.42
CA ALA A 115 6.41 1.59 7.53
C ALA A 115 7.67 1.65 8.41
N ARG A 116 8.47 2.73 8.30
CA ARG A 116 9.65 2.95 9.17
C ARG A 116 9.26 3.12 10.63
N HIS A 117 8.20 3.88 10.90
CA HIS A 117 7.70 4.07 12.27
C HIS A 117 7.17 2.77 12.88
N GLU A 118 6.42 1.97 12.12
CA GLU A 118 5.95 0.67 12.57
C GLU A 118 7.10 -0.30 12.85
N ALA A 119 8.12 -0.32 11.98
CA ALA A 119 9.31 -1.14 12.19
C ALA A 119 10.07 -0.74 13.46
N ALA A 120 10.26 0.57 13.67
CA ALA A 120 10.90 1.11 14.86
C ALA A 120 10.10 0.79 16.13
N ALA A 121 8.76 0.90 16.09
CA ALA A 121 7.88 0.55 17.20
C ALA A 121 7.99 -0.94 17.56
N LYS A 122 7.96 -1.83 16.56
CA LYS A 122 8.14 -3.28 16.76
C LYS A 122 9.52 -3.59 17.36
N GLN A 123 10.58 -2.93 16.89
CA GLN A 123 11.91 -3.12 17.44
C GLN A 123 12.01 -2.65 18.90
N ALA A 124 11.44 -1.49 19.22
CA ALA A 124 11.41 -0.96 20.58
C ALA A 124 10.63 -1.89 21.53
N GLN A 125 9.51 -2.44 21.07
CA GLN A 125 8.71 -3.40 21.83
C GLN A 125 9.52 -4.68 22.12
N ARG A 126 10.14 -5.29 21.10
CA ARG A 126 10.99 -6.48 21.28
C ARG A 126 12.13 -6.26 22.26
N LYS A 127 12.74 -5.07 22.25
CA LYS A 127 13.80 -4.72 23.21
C LYS A 127 13.27 -4.66 24.65
N ARG A 128 12.08 -4.09 24.86
CA ARG A 128 11.44 -4.03 26.19
C ARG A 128 11.08 -5.43 26.68
N GLU A 129 10.46 -6.24 25.84
CA GLU A 129 10.11 -7.64 26.16
C GLU A 129 11.37 -8.45 26.52
N GLY A 130 12.47 -8.28 25.77
CA GLY A 130 13.74 -8.92 26.09
C GLY A 130 14.34 -8.47 27.44
N GLN A 131 14.28 -7.17 27.74
CA GLN A 131 14.73 -6.63 29.03
C GLN A 131 13.88 -7.16 30.20
N GLU A 132 12.56 -7.23 30.03
CA GLU A 132 11.62 -7.77 31.01
C GLU A 132 11.89 -9.26 31.27
N GLN A 133 12.14 -10.05 30.22
CA GLN A 133 12.51 -11.47 30.35
C GLN A 133 13.84 -11.66 31.09
N VAL A 134 14.87 -10.85 30.79
CA VAL A 134 16.15 -10.89 31.49
C VAL A 134 15.97 -10.53 32.97
N ALA A 135 15.20 -9.47 33.27
CA ALA A 135 14.91 -9.07 34.64
C ALA A 135 14.17 -10.17 35.42
N GLN A 136 13.19 -10.82 34.79
CA GLN A 136 12.46 -11.95 35.39
C GLN A 136 13.38 -13.15 35.64
N ALA A 137 14.23 -13.51 34.67
CA ALA A 137 15.19 -14.61 34.83
C ALA A 137 16.18 -14.36 35.97
N LEU A 138 16.69 -13.12 36.08
CA LEU A 138 17.55 -12.70 37.19
C LEU A 138 16.84 -12.80 38.54
N ALA A 139 15.58 -12.36 38.63
CA ALA A 139 14.78 -12.46 39.86
C ALA A 139 14.47 -13.91 40.27
N VAL A 140 14.30 -14.83 39.31
CA VAL A 140 14.18 -16.26 39.59
C VAL A 140 15.50 -16.82 40.09
N TRP A 141 16.62 -16.49 39.45
CA TRP A 141 17.94 -16.94 39.85
C TRP A 141 18.32 -16.46 41.26
N GLN A 142 18.12 -15.18 41.58
CA GLN A 142 18.37 -14.62 42.92
C GLN A 142 17.53 -15.31 44.00
N ARG A 143 16.26 -15.62 43.72
CA ARG A 143 15.41 -16.39 44.65
C ARG A 143 15.92 -17.81 44.86
N SER A 144 16.42 -18.46 43.81
CA SER A 144 17.04 -19.79 43.96
C SER A 144 18.37 -19.76 44.70
N ALA A 145 19.20 -18.73 44.49
CA ALA A 145 20.48 -18.57 45.19
C ALA A 145 20.27 -18.32 46.69
N SER A 146 19.37 -17.39 47.05
CA SER A 146 19.01 -17.13 48.45
C SER A 146 18.34 -18.32 49.15
N ALA A 147 17.59 -19.15 48.42
CA ALA A 147 17.09 -20.42 48.96
C ALA A 147 18.21 -21.44 49.20
N CYS A 148 19.27 -21.45 48.38
CA CYS A 148 20.43 -22.33 48.57
C CYS A 148 21.25 -21.92 49.80
N GLU A 149 21.51 -20.63 49.98
CA GLU A 149 22.22 -20.09 51.15
C GLU A 149 21.46 -20.37 52.46
N ARG A 150 20.13 -20.21 52.47
CA ARG A 150 19.30 -20.60 53.63
C ARG A 150 19.39 -22.09 53.99
N ASN A 151 19.56 -22.96 53.00
CA ASN A 151 19.68 -24.40 53.24
C ASN A 151 21.07 -24.78 53.77
N GLU A 152 22.10 -23.95 53.54
CA GLU A 152 23.44 -24.14 54.12
C GLU A 152 23.55 -23.57 55.55
N GLU A 153 22.72 -22.57 55.91
CA GLU A 153 22.67 -21.98 57.26
C GLU A 153 21.87 -22.83 58.26
N ILE A 154 21.05 -23.79 57.78
CA ILE A 154 20.52 -24.86 58.62
C ILE A 154 21.70 -25.79 58.95
N ALA A 155 22.20 -25.70 60.19
CA ALA A 155 23.30 -26.51 60.71
C ALA A 155 23.22 -27.98 60.25
N PRO A 156 24.37 -28.66 59.98
CA PRO A 156 24.42 -30.08 59.70
C PRO A 156 24.15 -30.85 60.99
N GLY A 157 22.90 -30.84 61.42
CA GLY A 157 22.49 -31.20 62.77
C GLY A 157 21.09 -31.78 62.78
N CYS A 158 20.77 -32.67 61.84
CA CYS A 158 19.71 -33.65 62.02
C CYS A 158 20.01 -34.88 61.16
N ARG A 159 20.45 -35.95 61.81
CA ARG A 159 20.37 -37.30 61.27
C ARG A 159 18.90 -37.58 60.98
N VAL A 160 18.50 -37.54 59.72
CA VAL A 160 17.23 -38.13 59.29
C VAL A 160 17.57 -39.36 58.49
N ASP A 161 17.03 -40.47 58.97
CA ASP A 161 17.20 -41.80 58.45
C ASP A 161 16.91 -41.87 56.95
N LYS A 162 17.72 -42.72 56.31
CA LYS A 162 17.62 -43.09 54.91
C LYS A 162 16.22 -43.62 54.58
N ALA A 163 15.39 -42.82 53.94
CA ALA A 163 14.33 -43.31 53.08
C ALA A 163 14.64 -42.88 51.64
N ARG A 164 15.17 -43.85 50.88
CA ARG A 164 15.33 -43.78 49.43
C ARG A 164 13.99 -43.37 48.79
N THR A 165 13.99 -42.24 48.10
CA THR A 165 13.10 -42.08 46.94
C THR A 165 13.92 -41.43 45.83
N ALA A 166 14.40 -42.28 44.93
CA ALA A 166 15.09 -41.85 43.73
C ALA A 166 14.05 -41.26 42.76
N VAL A 167 13.99 -39.93 42.69
CA VAL A 167 13.39 -39.25 41.54
C VAL A 167 14.52 -38.85 40.61
N ALA A 168 14.63 -39.58 39.51
CA ALA A 168 15.62 -39.34 38.47
C ALA A 168 15.27 -38.05 37.71
N LEU A 169 15.91 -36.94 38.08
CA LEU A 169 16.03 -35.76 37.21
C LEU A 169 17.29 -35.95 36.35
N GLY A 170 17.12 -36.64 35.23
CA GLY A 170 18.11 -36.73 34.18
C GLY A 170 18.29 -35.38 33.50
N ARG A 171 19.35 -34.66 33.84
CA ARG A 171 19.86 -33.54 33.03
C ARG A 171 21.38 -33.68 32.87
N LYS A 172 21.81 -34.22 31.73
CA LYS A 172 23.18 -34.06 31.22
C LYS A 172 23.10 -33.58 29.78
N THR A 173 23.37 -32.30 29.59
CA THR A 173 23.87 -31.75 28.34
C THR A 173 25.40 -31.76 28.39
N ARG A 174 26.05 -32.32 27.37
CA ARG A 174 27.39 -31.88 26.92
C ARG A 174 27.48 -31.93 25.40
N LEU A 175 27.81 -30.76 24.83
CA LEU A 175 28.43 -30.52 23.51
C LEU A 175 29.77 -31.28 23.41
N ALA A 176 30.44 -31.57 22.29
CA ALA A 176 30.25 -31.49 20.83
C ALA A 176 31.47 -32.22 20.17
N SER A 177 31.39 -32.69 18.92
CA SER A 177 32.48 -32.61 17.90
C SER A 177 32.15 -33.31 16.56
N ARG A 178 32.35 -32.55 15.45
CA ARG A 178 32.84 -32.86 14.05
C ARG A 178 32.61 -34.27 13.47
N THR A 179 32.21 -34.55 12.22
CA THR A 179 32.32 -33.92 10.86
C THR A 179 31.47 -34.76 9.85
N PRO A 180 31.24 -34.36 8.57
CA PRO A 180 30.15 -34.82 7.68
C PRO A 180 30.49 -36.06 6.81
N PRO A 181 29.52 -36.64 6.05
CA PRO A 181 29.46 -36.35 4.59
C PRO A 181 28.06 -36.33 3.93
N GLU A 182 28.00 -35.49 2.89
CA GLU A 182 27.39 -35.63 1.54
C GLU A 182 25.97 -36.18 1.27
N SER A 183 25.21 -35.32 0.58
CA SER A 183 24.52 -35.50 -0.71
C SER A 183 24.36 -36.91 -1.29
N GLY A 184 23.12 -37.30 -1.59
CA GLY A 184 22.83 -38.47 -2.44
C GLY A 184 21.33 -38.67 -2.67
N ALA A 185 20.87 -38.35 -3.88
CA ALA A 185 19.48 -38.37 -4.33
C ALA A 185 18.85 -39.78 -4.40
N SER A 186 17.52 -39.84 -4.20
CA SER A 186 16.49 -40.30 -5.18
C SER A 186 16.05 -41.79 -5.05
N PRO A 187 14.94 -42.24 -5.68
CA PRO A 187 13.56 -42.06 -5.21
C PRO A 187 12.75 -43.38 -5.30
N CYS A 188 11.41 -43.27 -5.28
CA CYS A 188 10.45 -44.18 -5.93
C CYS A 188 9.72 -45.23 -5.06
N CYS A 189 8.38 -45.27 -5.24
CA CYS A 189 7.44 -46.39 -5.30
C CYS A 189 6.07 -45.88 -4.80
N LYS A 190 4.93 -46.03 -5.46
CA LYS A 190 4.48 -46.64 -6.71
C LYS A 190 3.16 -45.94 -7.08
#